data_AF-A0A849TSX0-F1
#
_entry.id   AF-A0A849TSX0-F1
#
_cell.length_a   1.000
_cell.length_b   1.000
_cell.length_c   1.000
_cell.angle_alpha   90.00
_cell.angle_beta   90.00
_cell.angle_gamma   90.00
#
_symmetry.space_group_name_H-M   'P 1'
#
loop_
_entity.id
_entity.type
_entity.pdbx_description
1 polymer ?
#
loop_
_entity_poly.entity_id
_entity_poly.type
_entity_poly.pdbx_seq_one_letter_code
_entity_poly.pdbx_strand_id
1 'polypeptide(L)'
;MMGLTGKLMITLCGFLFSLTMPAYAQLGSGQPDAASILNNLPPDVLAKVRSLAQILQQGLKEGKISEADIQQGVTSGQLGEKLKQLSPEASQLFDEISDASQQGKGLGEKSLLPLMGGLGVSPN
;
A
#
# COMPACT_ATOMS: atom_id res chain seq x y z
N MET A 1 -49.51 34.62 -7.21
CA MET A 1 -49.44 33.56 -8.23
C MET A 1 -47.99 33.12 -8.36
N MET A 2 -47.76 31.83 -8.16
CA MET A 2 -46.46 31.17 -8.14
C MET A 2 -45.78 31.17 -9.51
N GLY A 3 -44.43 31.14 -9.47
CA GLY A 3 -43.66 30.13 -10.19
C GLY A 3 -43.11 30.52 -11.56
N LEU A 4 -41.84 30.93 -11.62
CA LEU A 4 -40.99 30.63 -12.77
C LEU A 4 -39.47 30.68 -12.54
N THR A 5 -38.97 30.88 -11.32
CA THR A 5 -37.51 31.02 -11.10
C THR A 5 -36.83 29.72 -10.61
N GLY A 6 -37.57 28.61 -10.49
CA GLY A 6 -37.06 27.35 -9.91
C GLY A 6 -36.81 26.21 -10.89
N LYS A 7 -36.94 26.42 -12.21
CA LYS A 7 -36.96 25.33 -13.21
C LYS A 7 -35.81 25.33 -14.22
N LEU A 8 -34.80 26.18 -14.03
CA LEU A 8 -33.58 26.19 -14.86
C LEU A 8 -32.33 25.64 -14.15
N MET A 9 -32.36 25.46 -12.83
CA MET A 9 -31.20 24.95 -12.07
C MET A 9 -31.15 23.41 -11.92
N ILE A 10 -32.23 22.69 -12.25
CA ILE A 10 -32.30 21.23 -11.99
C ILE A 10 -31.85 20.40 -13.21
N THR A 11 -31.60 21.02 -14.37
CA THR A 11 -31.21 20.29 -15.59
C THR A 11 -29.70 20.21 -15.81
N LEU A 12 -28.87 20.84 -14.97
CA LEU A 12 -27.40 20.85 -15.14
C LEU A 12 -26.63 19.95 -14.16
N CYS A 13 -27.31 19.21 -13.28
CA CYS A 13 -26.66 18.23 -12.39
C CYS A 13 -26.69 16.79 -12.93
N GLY A 14 -27.39 16.54 -14.05
CA GLY A 14 -27.54 15.18 -14.62
C GLY A 14 -26.51 14.80 -15.68
N PHE A 15 -25.57 15.68 -16.02
CA PHE A 15 -24.69 15.51 -17.18
C PHE A 15 -23.19 15.47 -16.85
N LEU A 16 -22.81 15.45 -15.57
CA LEU A 16 -21.42 15.34 -15.15
C LEU A 16 -21.21 14.02 -14.42
N PHE A 17 -20.49 13.13 -15.11
CA PHE A 17 -19.77 11.99 -14.56
C PHE A 17 -20.57 10.70 -14.33
N SER A 18 -21.24 10.23 -15.38
CA SER A 18 -21.22 8.81 -15.77
C SER A 18 -19.80 8.40 -16.20
N LEU A 19 -18.82 8.54 -15.32
CA LEU A 19 -17.45 8.16 -15.60
C LEU A 19 -17.01 7.12 -14.59
N THR A 20 -16.90 5.92 -15.18
CA THR A 20 -15.95 4.88 -14.86
C THR A 20 -16.15 4.15 -13.53
N MET A 21 -16.32 2.84 -13.71
CA MET A 21 -15.97 1.80 -12.75
C MET A 21 -14.72 2.18 -11.95
N PRO A 22 -14.55 1.67 -10.71
CA PRO A 22 -13.22 1.64 -10.12
C PRO A 22 -12.38 0.79 -11.07
N ALA A 23 -11.64 1.47 -11.93
CA ALA A 23 -10.55 0.90 -12.67
C ALA A 23 -9.55 0.53 -11.59
N TYR A 24 -9.69 -0.67 -11.05
CA TYR A 24 -8.56 -1.46 -10.59
C TYR A 24 -7.54 -1.29 -11.69
N ALA A 25 -6.49 -0.55 -11.35
CA ALA A 25 -5.46 -0.14 -12.26
C ALA A 25 -5.15 -1.30 -13.21
N GLN A 26 -5.41 -1.11 -14.50
CA GLN A 26 -4.66 -1.80 -15.52
C GLN A 26 -3.22 -1.29 -15.38
N LEU A 27 -2.50 -1.87 -14.42
CA LEU A 27 -1.07 -1.76 -14.29
C LEU A 27 -0.50 -2.38 -15.56
N GLY A 28 0.16 -1.54 -16.35
CA GLY A 28 0.67 -1.88 -17.66
C GLY A 28 1.48 -3.18 -17.68
N SER A 29 1.26 -3.91 -18.77
CA SER A 29 2.03 -5.06 -19.25
C SER A 29 3.54 -4.91 -19.05
N GLY A 30 4.09 -5.59 -18.04
CA GLY A 30 5.54 -5.80 -17.93
C GLY A 30 6.09 -5.75 -16.50
N GLN A 31 5.31 -5.25 -15.54
CA GLN A 31 5.77 -5.11 -14.17
C GLN A 31 4.94 -6.01 -13.23
N PRO A 32 5.55 -6.92 -12.46
CA PRO A 32 4.80 -7.82 -11.59
C PRO A 32 4.00 -7.01 -10.56
N ASP A 33 2.68 -7.18 -10.62
CA ASP A 33 1.72 -6.52 -9.75
C ASP A 33 2.05 -6.83 -8.28
N ALA A 34 1.86 -5.89 -7.35
CA ALA A 34 2.14 -6.11 -5.93
C ALA A 34 1.40 -7.35 -5.38
N ALA A 35 0.21 -7.63 -5.91
CA ALA A 35 -0.51 -8.86 -5.64
C ALA A 35 0.19 -10.10 -6.20
N SER A 36 0.72 -10.05 -7.43
CA SER A 36 1.45 -11.16 -8.06
C SER A 36 2.76 -11.46 -7.33
N ILE A 37 3.43 -10.42 -6.86
CA ILE A 37 4.61 -10.45 -6.01
C ILE A 37 4.31 -11.20 -4.69
N LEU A 38 3.24 -10.82 -3.99
CA LEU A 38 2.83 -11.45 -2.74
C LEU A 38 2.36 -12.91 -2.95
N ASN A 39 1.69 -13.21 -4.07
CA ASN A 39 1.23 -14.57 -4.40
C ASN A 39 2.39 -15.54 -4.69
N ASN A 40 3.57 -15.03 -5.05
CA ASN A 40 4.76 -15.86 -5.27
C ASN A 40 5.59 -16.09 -4.00
N LEU A 41 5.17 -15.53 -2.86
CA LEU A 41 5.84 -15.80 -1.58
C LEU A 41 5.48 -17.20 -1.07
N PRO A 42 6.43 -17.89 -0.39
CA PRO A 42 6.11 -19.11 0.35
C PRO A 42 4.96 -18.84 1.33
N PRO A 43 4.05 -19.82 1.55
CA PRO A 43 2.86 -19.61 2.39
C PRO A 43 3.21 -19.21 3.83
N ASP A 44 4.35 -19.69 4.34
CA ASP A 44 4.90 -19.29 5.64
C ASP A 44 5.32 -17.81 5.67
N VAL A 45 6.05 -17.35 4.65
CA VAL A 45 6.48 -15.95 4.52
C VAL A 45 5.27 -15.03 4.33
N LEU A 46 4.30 -15.45 3.52
CA LEU A 46 3.06 -14.71 3.33
C LEU A 46 2.29 -14.54 4.65
N ALA A 47 2.22 -15.59 5.48
CA ALA A 47 1.58 -15.52 6.79
C ALA A 47 2.28 -14.49 7.68
N LYS A 48 3.63 -14.48 7.70
CA LYS A 48 4.42 -13.49 8.46
C LYS A 48 4.19 -12.06 7.97
N VAL A 49 4.18 -11.85 6.65
CA VAL A 49 3.86 -10.54 6.04
C VAL A 49 2.47 -10.06 6.46
N ARG A 50 1.46 -10.96 6.46
CA ARG A 50 0.11 -10.62 6.93
C ARG A 50 0.07 -10.25 8.41
N SER A 51 0.77 -11.00 9.27
CA SER A 51 0.87 -10.69 10.70
C SER A 51 1.53 -9.33 10.93
N LEU A 52 2.64 -9.03 10.23
CA LEU A 52 3.31 -7.74 10.34
C LEU A 52 2.39 -6.60 9.86
N ALA A 53 1.66 -6.80 8.76
CA ALA A 53 0.69 -5.82 8.27
C ALA A 53 -0.43 -5.55 9.29
N GLN A 54 -0.91 -6.57 10.00
CA GLN A 54 -1.90 -6.40 11.07
C GLN A 54 -1.34 -5.55 12.22
N ILE A 55 -0.11 -5.81 12.66
CA ILE A 55 0.52 -5.04 13.74
C ILE A 55 0.72 -3.58 13.33
N LEU A 56 1.19 -3.34 12.10
CA LEU A 56 1.34 -1.99 11.55
C LEU A 56 0.00 -1.25 11.46
N GLN A 57 -1.05 -1.91 10.96
CA GLN A 57 -2.40 -1.33 10.91
C GLN A 57 -2.93 -0.98 12.30
N GLN A 58 -2.67 -1.83 13.30
CA GLN A 58 -3.04 -1.56 14.67
C GLN A 58 -2.25 -0.37 15.24
N GLY A 59 -0.93 -0.31 14.97
CA GLY A 59 -0.09 0.81 15.37
C GLY A 59 -0.50 2.14 14.75
N LEU A 60 -0.89 2.14 13.47
CA LEU A 60 -1.44 3.30 12.77
C LEU A 60 -2.76 3.76 13.40
N LYS A 61 -3.66 2.83 13.70
CA LYS A 61 -4.94 3.13 14.38
C LYS A 61 -4.75 3.69 15.78
N GLU A 62 -3.75 3.20 16.51
CA GLU A 62 -3.41 3.67 17.86
C GLU A 62 -2.55 4.95 17.87
N GLY A 63 -2.08 5.42 16.70
CA GLY A 63 -1.17 6.56 16.60
C GLY A 63 0.23 6.29 17.16
N LYS A 64 0.63 5.02 17.32
CA LYS A 64 1.96 4.62 17.80
C LYS A 64 3.04 4.72 16.71
N ILE A 65 2.61 4.68 15.45
CA ILE A 65 3.45 4.84 14.26
C ILE A 65 2.64 5.56 13.18
N SER A 66 3.29 6.39 12.36
CA SER A 66 2.68 7.04 11.21
C SER A 66 3.12 6.40 9.88
N GLU A 67 2.38 6.63 8.80
CA GLU A 67 2.78 6.21 7.45
C GLU A 67 4.12 6.87 7.06
N ALA A 68 4.34 8.12 7.48
CA ALA A 68 5.61 8.83 7.29
C ALA A 68 6.77 8.15 8.03
N ASP A 69 6.53 7.63 9.24
CA ASP A 69 7.52 6.88 10.00
C ASP A 69 7.90 5.58 9.31
N ILE A 70 6.91 4.88 8.74
CA ILE A 70 7.13 3.64 7.98
C ILE A 70 7.95 3.95 6.73
N GLN A 71 7.54 4.96 5.94
CA GLN A 71 8.24 5.34 4.71
C GLN A 71 9.67 5.81 4.98
N GLN A 72 9.86 6.63 6.01
CA GLN A 72 11.19 7.05 6.45
C GLN A 72 12.01 5.84 6.92
N GLY A 73 11.42 4.94 7.71
CA GLY A 73 12.08 3.73 8.19
C GLY A 73 12.56 2.84 7.04
N VAL A 74 11.75 2.65 6.01
CA VAL A 74 12.13 1.90 4.80
C VAL A 74 13.26 2.60 4.07
N THR A 75 13.13 3.90 3.82
CA THR A 75 14.11 4.69 3.05
C THR A 75 15.46 4.79 3.77
N SER A 76 15.46 4.94 5.09
CA SER A 76 16.65 5.03 5.92
C SER A 76 17.24 3.67 6.30
N GLY A 77 16.57 2.56 5.99
CA GLY A 77 16.96 1.21 6.45
C GLY A 77 16.79 1.00 7.96
N GLN A 78 16.02 1.85 8.64
CA GLN A 78 15.78 1.82 10.08
C GLN A 78 14.38 1.32 10.47
N LEU A 79 13.65 0.72 9.53
CA LEU A 79 12.30 0.22 9.80
C LEU A 79 12.31 -0.81 10.94
N GLY A 80 13.31 -1.71 11.00
CA GLY A 80 13.43 -2.69 12.09
C GLY A 80 13.48 -2.05 13.49
N GLU A 81 14.23 -0.94 13.64
CA GLU A 81 14.28 -0.20 14.91
C GLU A 81 12.94 0.45 15.26
N LYS A 82 12.27 1.08 14.27
CA LYS A 82 10.93 1.65 14.47
C LYS A 82 9.89 0.58 14.83
N LEU A 83 9.96 -0.59 14.19
CA LEU A 83 9.09 -1.73 14.50
C LEU A 83 9.35 -2.28 15.90
N LYS A 84 10.60 -2.33 16.35
CA LYS A 84 10.95 -2.72 17.72
C LYS A 84 10.33 -1.80 18.77
N GLN A 85 10.23 -0.51 18.48
CA GLN A 85 9.54 0.46 19.34
C GLN A 85 8.02 0.26 19.35
N LEU A 86 7.45 -0.22 18.24
CA LEU A 86 6.01 -0.55 18.14
C LEU A 86 5.67 -1.85 18.88
N SER A 87 6.39 -2.93 18.59
CA SER A 87 6.26 -4.23 19.23
C SER A 87 7.51 -5.09 18.97
N PRO A 88 8.04 -5.81 19.97
CA PRO A 88 9.13 -6.76 19.75
C PRO A 88 8.78 -7.84 18.71
N GLU A 89 7.51 -8.24 18.64
CA GLU A 89 7.00 -9.19 17.64
C GLU A 89 7.09 -8.62 16.21
N ALA A 90 6.83 -7.31 16.04
CA ALA A 90 6.92 -6.68 14.72
C ALA A 90 8.36 -6.66 14.19
N SER A 91 9.33 -6.40 15.07
CA SER A 91 10.75 -6.49 14.73
C SER A 91 11.13 -7.91 14.34
N GLN A 92 10.71 -8.91 15.11
CA GLN A 92 11.02 -10.31 14.82
C GLN A 92 10.42 -10.76 13.48
N LEU A 93 9.15 -10.44 13.22
CA LEU A 93 8.50 -10.76 11.94
C LEU A 93 9.22 -10.09 10.77
N PHE A 94 9.67 -8.85 10.93
CA PHE A 94 10.40 -8.14 9.89
C PHE A 94 11.77 -8.78 9.58
N ASP A 95 12.52 -9.18 10.60
CA ASP A 95 13.77 -9.93 10.45
C ASP A 95 13.53 -11.26 9.72
N GLU A 96 12.53 -12.04 10.12
CA GLU A 96 12.21 -13.33 9.50
C GLU A 96 11.78 -13.20 8.03
N ILE A 97 11.02 -12.14 7.68
CA ILE A 97 10.64 -11.84 6.29
C ILE A 97 11.87 -11.42 5.48
N SER A 98 12.76 -10.61 6.06
CA SER A 98 13.97 -10.11 5.40
C SER A 98 14.96 -11.24 5.12
N ASP A 99 15.19 -12.11 6.11
CA ASP A 99 16.02 -13.31 5.97
C ASP A 99 15.45 -14.25 4.89
N ALA A 100 14.14 -14.48 4.87
CA ALA A 100 13.49 -15.27 3.82
C ALA A 100 13.64 -14.67 2.40
N SER A 101 13.69 -13.34 2.30
CA SER A 101 13.97 -12.65 1.04
C SER A 101 15.43 -12.84 0.61
N GLN A 102 16.39 -12.69 1.54
CA GLN A 102 17.82 -12.85 1.25
C GLN A 102 18.21 -14.29 0.90
N GLN A 103 17.51 -15.30 1.43
CA GLN A 103 17.72 -16.70 1.10
C GLN A 103 17.17 -17.12 -0.29
N GLY A 104 16.77 -16.17 -1.14
CA GLY A 104 16.23 -16.46 -2.47
C GLY A 104 14.82 -17.06 -2.45
N LYS A 105 14.17 -17.06 -1.28
CA LYS A 105 12.75 -17.42 -1.08
C LYS A 105 11.82 -16.21 -1.21
N GLY A 106 12.34 -15.02 -1.54
CA GLY A 106 11.56 -13.81 -1.84
C GLY A 106 12.35 -12.78 -2.66
N LEU A 107 11.70 -12.30 -3.73
CA LEU A 107 11.92 -11.06 -4.48
C LEU A 107 13.34 -10.45 -4.44
N GLY A 108 14.19 -10.86 -5.37
CA GLY A 108 15.43 -10.13 -5.66
C GLY A 108 15.17 -8.68 -6.08
N GLU A 109 16.18 -7.82 -5.95
CA GLU A 109 16.14 -6.34 -6.12
C GLU A 109 15.31 -5.84 -7.33
N LYS A 110 15.29 -6.60 -8.42
CA LYS A 110 14.49 -6.32 -9.64
C LYS A 110 12.96 -6.30 -9.41
N SER A 111 12.49 -6.95 -8.36
CA SER A 111 11.07 -7.15 -8.05
C SER A 111 10.52 -6.12 -7.07
N LEU A 112 11.38 -5.24 -6.52
CA LEU A 112 11.00 -4.17 -5.58
C LEU A 112 10.77 -2.82 -6.28
N LEU A 113 11.38 -2.60 -7.45
CA LEU A 113 11.13 -1.45 -8.33
C LEU A 113 9.63 -1.14 -8.57
N PRO A 114 8.75 -2.15 -8.75
CA PRO A 114 7.32 -1.91 -8.95
C PRO A 114 6.59 -1.33 -7.74
N LEU A 115 7.01 -1.73 -6.55
CA LEU A 115 6.39 -1.33 -5.29
C LEU A 115 6.77 0.11 -4.92
N MET A 116 7.92 0.59 -5.39
CA MET A 116 8.38 1.96 -5.21
C MET A 116 7.70 2.95 -6.17
N GLY A 117 7.34 2.51 -7.39
CA GLY A 117 6.64 3.33 -8.37
C GLY A 117 5.20 3.71 -7.99
N GLY A 118 4.59 3.00 -7.03
CA GLY A 118 3.25 3.29 -6.50
C GLY A 118 3.20 4.41 -5.46
N LEU A 119 4.34 4.88 -4.94
CA LEU A 119 4.42 5.88 -3.86
C LEU A 119 4.71 7.31 -4.34
N GLY A 120 4.49 7.59 -5.62
CA GLY A 120 4.44 8.95 -6.14
C GLY A 120 5.77 9.46 -6.70
N VAL A 121 5.89 9.39 -8.01
CA VAL A 121 6.30 10.55 -8.80
C VAL A 121 5.34 10.64 -9.98
N SER A 122 4.36 11.53 -9.85
CA SER A 122 3.71 12.10 -11.02
C SER A 122 4.70 13.11 -11.60
N PRO A 123 5.35 12.84 -12.75
CA PRO A 123 6.00 13.94 -13.46
C PRO A 123 4.89 14.88 -13.94
N ASN A 124 5.06 16.18 -13.69
CA ASN A 124 4.39 17.21 -14.48
C ASN A 124 4.90 17.15 -15.92
#